data_AF-A0AA36IRC1-F1
#
_entry.id   AF-A0AA36IRC1-F1
#
_cell.length_a   1.000
_cell.length_b   1.000
_cell.length_c   1.000
_cell.angle_alpha   90.00
_cell.angle_beta   90.00
_cell.angle_gamma   90.00
#
_symmetry.space_group_name_H-M   'P 1'
#
loop_
_entity.id
_entity.type
_entity.pdbx_description
1 polymer ?
#
loop_
_entity_poly.entity_id
_entity_poly.type
_entity_poly.pdbx_seq_one_letter_code
_entity_poly.pdbx_strand_id
1 'polypeptide(L)'
;MRAKAVLGLGPDAHEVSQVQQAFRSLMRKLHPDRIGVNREATEAMELLREAKASCERAFSRLRAPQAPTRLAATVLCAAVGQRRIRLDWRAPEESRSCPVRRYLVAALDPAYGQALTITVLEPEYNESLKRFTSLDELATYVLAEEELSKLPSFFQQATAVVQVAAENEAGQSAWCTLQLSLRSSASAPRSLKVDEKTTAPRSSKDEKPGKRANPSVPSASSRECREFEATAHSLAREGGNQLCTWLRKQGKALLGTWLRSQGWPTTGSKDELVDRVAFAVGAVGKEAVEEKPSLEQDRDDIVRLKQIMRPDPDWIAFSSTEARWINFNAQMREVFGRSRSCRCDEDAVNAWIDDAMSVLFHWISKQIIMTESRAALFRSLGRGWIWIQLSSSGVGREDKSKLPEEQRTRFKWWFENLSRVTRNRQHDIDKLKLKGDMLKKYTTGYMPMSELVFLIYGIAPAMPIIGIQKWSPHYKEVDRWATDDNVKKAVEKPLASEAERQAHAAHVEQQKSRKQRERERERENEKERESERHANNFPAGLCWQRAGSEFESLLASLKREAGMSSACEEIESGLTGVSMMDELVDSGPLVDRLH
;
A
#
# COMPACT_ATOMS: atom_id res chain seq x y z
N MET A 1 -23.07 38.22 7.04
CA MET A 1 -24.20 38.75 6.23
C MET A 1 -24.17 38.23 4.81
N ARG A 2 -23.13 38.51 4.01
CA ARG A 2 -23.04 38.08 2.59
C ARG A 2 -23.23 36.57 2.37
N ALA A 3 -22.59 35.72 3.18
CA ALA A 3 -22.74 34.26 3.06
C ALA A 3 -24.19 33.76 3.34
N LYS A 4 -24.91 34.36 4.31
CA LYS A 4 -26.32 34.03 4.56
C LYS A 4 -27.19 34.38 3.35
N ALA A 5 -26.97 35.56 2.76
CA ALA A 5 -27.68 36.00 1.56
C ALA A 5 -27.43 35.08 0.36
N VAL A 6 -26.19 34.62 0.13
CA VAL A 6 -25.86 33.66 -0.94
C VAL A 6 -26.65 32.35 -0.79
N LEU A 7 -26.88 31.89 0.44
CA LEU A 7 -27.66 30.68 0.72
C LEU A 7 -29.18 30.93 0.79
N GLY A 8 -29.65 32.17 0.67
CA GLY A 8 -31.05 32.53 0.88
C GLY A 8 -31.54 32.31 2.31
N LEU A 9 -30.63 32.37 3.30
CA LEU A 9 -30.97 32.24 4.71
C LEU A 9 -31.50 33.57 5.25
N GLY A 10 -32.61 33.50 5.99
CA GLY A 10 -33.15 34.66 6.72
C GLY A 10 -32.19 35.19 7.80
N PRO A 11 -32.39 36.42 8.28
CA PRO A 11 -31.55 37.01 9.33
C PRO A 11 -31.52 36.15 10.60
N ASP A 12 -32.65 35.53 10.93
CA ASP A 12 -32.89 34.72 12.14
C ASP A 12 -32.36 33.28 12.02
N ALA A 13 -31.71 32.91 10.90
CA ALA A 13 -31.08 31.61 10.79
C ALA A 13 -29.83 31.55 11.69
N HIS A 14 -29.82 30.64 12.66
CA HIS A 14 -28.74 30.50 13.64
C HIS A 14 -28.23 29.07 13.81
N GLU A 15 -28.79 28.11 13.07
CA GLU A 15 -28.43 26.68 13.20
C GLU A 15 -27.73 26.14 11.95
N VAL A 16 -26.78 25.22 12.17
CA VAL A 16 -26.06 24.50 11.09
C VAL A 16 -27.03 23.67 10.24
N SER A 17 -28.08 23.11 10.85
CA SER A 17 -29.14 22.35 10.18
C SER A 17 -29.79 23.14 9.03
N GLN A 18 -30.10 24.42 9.28
CA GLN A 18 -30.71 25.34 8.31
C GLN A 18 -29.76 25.63 7.15
N VAL A 19 -28.46 25.82 7.42
CA VAL A 19 -27.41 26.00 6.40
C VAL A 19 -27.35 24.78 5.47
N GLN A 20 -27.33 23.59 6.05
CA GLN A 20 -27.27 22.34 5.28
C GLN A 20 -28.54 22.11 4.44
N GLN A 21 -29.71 22.46 4.96
CA GLN A 21 -30.98 22.37 4.23
C GLN A 21 -31.03 23.35 3.06
N ALA A 22 -30.62 24.60 3.27
CA ALA A 22 -30.57 25.62 2.24
C ALA A 22 -29.57 25.24 1.12
N PHE A 23 -28.36 24.83 1.50
CA PHE A 23 -27.34 24.37 0.56
C PHE A 23 -27.83 23.17 -0.27
N ARG A 24 -28.40 22.14 0.35
CA ARG A 24 -28.95 20.97 -0.38
C ARG A 24 -30.07 21.36 -1.34
N SER A 25 -30.88 22.36 -1.00
CA SER A 25 -31.97 22.84 -1.86
C SER A 25 -31.45 23.58 -3.10
N LEU A 26 -30.37 24.37 -2.94
CA LEU A 26 -29.70 25.06 -4.05
C LEU A 26 -28.90 24.09 -4.93
N MET A 27 -28.13 23.18 -4.33
CA MET A 27 -27.37 22.16 -5.06
C MET A 27 -28.25 21.21 -5.87
N ARG A 28 -29.49 20.94 -5.44
CA ARG A 28 -30.47 20.17 -6.25
C ARG A 28 -30.90 20.90 -7.52
N LYS A 29 -30.85 22.23 -7.54
CA LYS A 29 -31.14 23.04 -8.74
C LYS A 29 -29.90 23.19 -9.62
N LEU A 30 -28.74 23.36 -8.99
CA LEU A 30 -27.44 23.47 -9.65
C LEU A 30 -26.73 22.12 -9.83
N HIS A 31 -27.48 21.02 -9.88
CA HIS A 31 -26.87 19.72 -10.10
C HIS A 31 -26.35 19.63 -11.54
N PRO A 32 -25.13 19.11 -11.78
CA PRO A 32 -24.57 18.98 -13.13
C PRO A 32 -25.50 18.26 -14.11
N ASP A 33 -26.21 17.22 -13.66
CA ASP A 33 -27.17 16.48 -14.49
C ASP A 33 -28.35 17.32 -14.99
N ARG A 34 -28.67 18.44 -14.32
CA ARG A 34 -29.80 19.32 -14.69
C ARG A 34 -29.39 20.49 -15.56
N ILE A 35 -28.21 21.04 -15.31
CA ILE A 35 -27.74 22.28 -15.95
C ILE A 35 -26.66 22.04 -17.00
N GLY A 36 -26.16 20.81 -17.11
CA GLY A 36 -25.05 20.45 -17.98
C GLY A 36 -23.71 21.03 -17.50
N VAL A 37 -22.70 20.98 -18.38
CA VAL A 37 -21.38 21.56 -18.13
C VAL A 37 -21.45 23.05 -18.45
N ASN A 38 -21.79 23.86 -17.45
CA ASN A 38 -21.79 25.31 -17.54
C ASN A 38 -20.74 25.89 -16.58
N ARG A 39 -19.84 26.74 -17.11
CA ARG A 39 -18.80 27.40 -16.33
C ARG A 39 -19.38 28.29 -15.22
N GLU A 40 -20.40 29.08 -15.53
CA GLU A 40 -21.05 29.98 -14.58
C GLU A 40 -21.71 29.19 -13.44
N ALA A 41 -22.29 28.03 -13.75
CA ALA A 41 -22.84 27.15 -12.73
C ALA A 41 -21.77 26.56 -11.82
N THR A 42 -20.61 26.22 -12.38
CA THR A 42 -19.46 25.71 -11.61
C THR A 42 -18.95 26.80 -10.66
N GLU A 43 -18.79 28.03 -11.14
CA GLU A 43 -18.43 29.20 -10.33
C GLU A 43 -19.46 29.45 -9.22
N ALA A 44 -20.77 29.37 -9.53
CA ALA A 44 -21.83 29.49 -8.54
C ALA A 44 -21.83 28.37 -7.49
N MET A 45 -21.51 27.13 -7.87
CA MET A 45 -21.37 26.02 -6.94
C MET A 45 -20.19 26.23 -5.98
N GLU A 46 -19.05 26.74 -6.45
CA GLU A 46 -17.93 27.09 -5.56
C GLU A 46 -18.31 28.20 -4.58
N LEU A 47 -18.97 29.27 -5.05
CA LEU A 47 -19.48 30.33 -4.18
C LEU A 47 -20.46 29.80 -3.12
N LEU A 48 -21.32 28.84 -3.48
CA LEU A 48 -22.23 28.20 -2.52
C LEU A 48 -21.50 27.34 -1.49
N ARG A 49 -20.46 26.61 -1.89
CA ARG A 49 -19.64 25.82 -0.96
C ARG A 49 -18.89 26.72 0.01
N GLU A 50 -18.33 27.83 -0.48
CA GLU A 50 -17.66 28.84 0.35
C GLU A 50 -18.65 29.50 1.34
N ALA A 51 -19.85 29.85 0.86
CA ALA A 51 -20.90 30.43 1.70
C ALA A 51 -21.40 29.45 2.76
N LYS A 52 -21.59 28.16 2.40
CA LYS A 52 -21.92 27.07 3.33
C LYS A 52 -20.86 26.97 4.42
N ALA A 53 -19.60 26.79 4.05
CA ALA A 53 -18.50 26.65 5.00
C ALA A 53 -18.40 27.86 5.94
N SER A 54 -18.60 29.07 5.40
CA SER A 54 -18.61 30.30 6.19
C SER A 54 -19.77 30.37 7.20
N CYS A 55 -20.98 29.95 6.82
CA CYS A 55 -22.13 29.94 7.72
C CYS A 55 -22.04 28.83 8.77
N GLU A 56 -21.58 27.63 8.39
CA GLU A 56 -21.36 26.53 9.33
C GLU A 56 -20.33 26.92 10.40
N ARG A 57 -19.23 27.56 10.00
CA ARG A 57 -18.23 28.10 10.93
C ARG A 57 -18.79 29.18 11.85
N ALA A 58 -19.64 30.06 11.33
CA ALA A 58 -20.27 31.11 12.14
C ALA A 58 -21.28 30.56 13.16
N PHE A 59 -21.98 29.47 12.84
CA PHE A 59 -23.02 28.88 13.69
C PHE A 59 -22.51 27.81 14.64
N SER A 60 -21.41 27.13 14.34
CA SER A 60 -20.87 26.07 15.19
C SER A 60 -20.40 26.59 16.55
N ARG A 61 -20.16 27.91 16.70
CA ARG A 61 -19.52 28.55 17.87
C ARG A 61 -18.15 27.94 18.22
N LEU A 62 -17.62 27.06 17.37
CA LEU A 62 -16.34 26.43 17.57
C LEU A 62 -15.23 27.46 17.31
N ARG A 63 -14.18 27.35 18.11
CA ARG A 63 -12.93 28.10 17.94
C ARG A 63 -11.83 27.11 17.57
N ALA A 64 -10.82 27.61 16.86
CA ALA A 64 -9.61 26.83 16.63
C ALA A 64 -9.05 26.35 17.98
N PRO A 65 -8.48 25.13 18.05
CA PRO A 65 -7.90 24.61 19.28
C PRO A 65 -6.69 25.45 19.69
N GLN A 66 -6.24 25.28 20.94
CA GLN A 66 -4.95 25.83 21.36
C GLN A 66 -3.80 25.01 20.74
N ALA A 67 -2.60 25.59 20.70
CA ALA A 67 -1.43 24.89 20.21
C ALA A 67 -1.08 23.70 21.15
N PRO A 68 -0.60 22.56 20.60
CA PRO A 68 -0.06 21.48 21.41
C PRO A 68 1.07 21.98 22.32
N THR A 69 1.23 21.38 23.49
CA THR A 69 2.26 21.78 24.47
C THR A 69 3.31 20.68 24.65
N ARG A 70 4.44 21.02 25.27
CA ARG A 70 5.50 20.05 25.63
C ARG A 70 6.00 19.20 24.44
N LEU A 71 6.15 19.81 23.26
CA LEU A 71 6.73 19.13 22.11
C LEU A 71 8.20 18.78 22.43
N ALA A 72 8.51 17.50 22.40
CA ALA A 72 9.82 16.93 22.69
C ALA A 72 10.20 15.91 21.61
N ALA A 73 11.48 15.56 21.55
CA ALA A 73 11.97 14.56 20.63
C ALA A 73 12.95 13.58 21.28
N THR A 74 12.85 12.33 20.88
CA THR A 74 13.73 11.23 21.29
C THR A 74 14.35 10.60 20.04
N VAL A 75 15.67 10.55 19.95
CA VAL A 75 16.38 9.93 18.83
C VAL A 75 16.34 8.41 19.00
N LEU A 76 15.66 7.72 18.09
CA LEU A 76 15.59 6.26 18.05
C LEU A 76 16.76 5.66 17.24
N CYS A 77 17.13 6.33 16.14
CA CYS A 77 18.29 5.96 15.31
C CYS A 77 18.98 7.24 14.81
N ALA A 78 20.31 7.30 14.94
CA ALA A 78 21.13 8.43 14.51
C ALA A 78 21.93 8.17 13.22
N ALA A 79 21.83 6.96 12.65
CA ALA A 79 22.57 6.57 11.45
C ALA A 79 22.07 7.35 10.22
N VAL A 80 22.98 8.03 9.51
CA VAL A 80 22.65 8.83 8.33
C VAL A 80 22.01 7.96 7.24
N GLY A 81 20.90 8.43 6.66
CA GLY A 81 20.09 7.68 5.69
C GLY A 81 19.06 6.76 6.33
N GLN A 82 19.11 6.56 7.65
CA GLN A 82 18.19 5.73 8.43
C GLN A 82 17.80 6.39 9.76
N ARG A 83 17.92 7.72 9.86
CA ARG A 83 17.61 8.41 11.11
C ARG A 83 16.13 8.24 11.42
N ARG A 84 15.84 7.96 12.69
CA ARG A 84 14.48 7.85 13.22
C ARG A 84 14.39 8.69 14.48
N ILE A 85 13.50 9.68 14.48
CA ILE A 85 13.31 10.60 15.60
C ILE A 85 11.83 10.54 15.99
N ARG A 86 11.56 10.10 17.21
CA ARG A 86 10.21 10.12 17.77
C ARG A 86 9.92 11.52 18.32
N LEU A 87 8.82 12.08 17.91
CA LEU A 87 8.22 13.29 18.45
C LEU A 87 7.13 12.89 19.44
N ASP A 88 7.08 13.57 20.56
CA ASP A 88 6.02 13.42 21.56
C ASP A 88 5.53 14.82 21.95
N TRP A 89 4.22 15.00 22.09
CA TRP A 89 3.62 16.25 22.57
C TRP A 89 2.46 15.96 23.51
N ARG A 90 1.93 17.02 24.13
CA ARG A 90 0.73 16.96 24.95
C ARG A 90 -0.40 17.68 24.21
N ALA A 91 -1.56 17.02 24.15
CA ALA A 91 -2.79 17.61 23.65
C ALA A 91 -3.10 18.94 24.38
N PRO A 92 -3.65 19.95 23.68
CA PRO A 92 -4.17 21.14 24.35
C PRO A 92 -5.33 20.76 25.29
N GLU A 93 -5.62 21.62 26.26
CA GLU A 93 -6.73 21.38 27.19
C GLU A 93 -8.06 21.33 26.42
N GLU A 94 -8.77 20.20 26.52
CA GLU A 94 -10.02 20.03 25.79
C GLU A 94 -11.12 20.93 26.36
N SER A 95 -11.65 21.81 25.52
CA SER A 95 -12.86 22.54 25.83
C SER A 95 -13.95 22.20 24.80
N ARG A 96 -15.22 22.20 25.23
CA ARG A 96 -16.36 21.97 24.33
C ARG A 96 -16.40 22.97 23.16
N SER A 97 -15.82 24.16 23.34
CA SER A 97 -15.75 25.19 22.30
C SER A 97 -14.58 25.02 21.33
N CYS A 98 -13.58 24.21 21.63
CA CYS A 98 -12.44 23.99 20.73
C CYS A 98 -11.92 22.54 20.79
N PRO A 99 -12.77 21.54 20.47
CA PRO A 99 -12.34 20.15 20.44
C PRO A 99 -11.24 19.99 19.40
N VAL A 100 -10.20 19.22 19.71
CA VAL A 100 -9.20 18.80 18.71
C VAL A 100 -9.82 17.71 17.85
N ARG A 101 -9.58 17.73 16.53
CA ARG A 101 -10.00 16.65 15.62
C ARG A 101 -8.82 15.88 15.05
N ARG A 102 -7.70 16.56 14.84
CA ARG A 102 -6.48 15.99 14.27
C ARG A 102 -5.25 16.81 14.60
N TYR A 103 -4.08 16.25 14.35
CA TYR A 103 -2.79 16.95 14.42
C TYR A 103 -2.14 17.05 13.04
N LEU A 104 -1.55 18.19 12.75
CA LEU A 104 -0.71 18.43 11.58
C LEU A 104 0.75 18.39 12.03
N VAL A 105 1.58 17.58 11.37
CA VAL A 105 3.03 17.56 11.58
C VAL A 105 3.71 18.11 10.34
N ALA A 106 4.54 19.13 10.51
CA ALA A 106 5.26 19.79 9.44
C ALA A 106 6.76 19.90 9.75
N ALA A 107 7.57 20.03 8.70
CA ALA A 107 8.99 20.29 8.81
C ALA A 107 9.39 21.46 7.93
N LEU A 108 10.32 22.28 8.41
CA LEU A 108 10.93 23.36 7.63
C LEU A 108 12.18 22.82 6.94
N ASP A 109 12.13 22.72 5.63
CA ASP A 109 13.30 22.46 4.79
C ASP A 109 13.73 23.77 4.11
N PRO A 110 14.94 24.28 4.38
CA PRO A 110 15.46 25.50 3.75
C PRO A 110 15.53 25.50 2.24
N ALA A 111 15.49 24.33 1.57
CA ALA A 111 15.36 24.28 0.11
C ALA A 111 14.03 24.89 -0.39
N TYR A 112 12.97 24.86 0.43
CA TYR A 112 11.64 25.36 0.07
C TYR A 112 11.29 26.70 0.71
N GLY A 113 12.02 27.12 1.76
CA GLY A 113 11.80 28.38 2.46
C GLY A 113 10.49 28.47 3.27
N GLN A 114 9.70 27.39 3.33
CA GLN A 114 8.45 27.31 4.10
C GLN A 114 8.29 25.92 4.73
N ALA A 115 7.51 25.84 5.81
CA ALA A 115 7.20 24.56 6.44
C ALA A 115 6.27 23.74 5.53
N LEU A 116 6.61 22.47 5.33
CA LEU A 116 5.84 21.52 4.54
C LEU A 116 5.19 20.50 5.47
N THR A 117 3.88 20.30 5.33
CA THR A 117 3.15 19.27 6.06
C THR A 117 3.65 17.90 5.63
N ILE A 118 4.22 17.17 6.58
CA ILE A 118 4.69 15.79 6.40
C ILE A 118 3.50 14.84 6.47
N THR A 119 2.70 14.96 7.53
CA THR A 119 1.58 14.05 7.79
C THR A 119 0.45 14.74 8.55
N VAL A 120 -0.73 14.12 8.47
CA VAL A 120 -1.94 14.48 9.19
C VAL A 120 -2.35 13.26 10.02
N LEU A 121 -2.46 13.45 11.34
CA LEU A 121 -2.80 12.39 12.29
C LEU A 121 -4.25 12.55 12.73
N GLU A 122 -5.13 11.67 12.25
CA GLU A 122 -6.55 11.64 12.58
C GLU A 122 -6.90 10.38 13.39
N PRO A 123 -7.93 10.42 14.25
CA PRO A 123 -8.47 9.24 14.91
C PRO A 123 -8.95 8.21 13.90
N GLU A 124 -8.11 7.22 13.63
CA GLU A 124 -8.43 6.11 12.75
C GLU A 124 -8.71 4.83 13.55
N TYR A 125 -9.47 3.92 12.94
CA TYR A 125 -9.71 2.60 13.52
C TYR A 125 -8.43 1.78 13.41
N ASN A 126 -7.83 1.43 14.54
CA ASN A 126 -6.66 0.57 14.59
C ASN A 126 -7.12 -0.88 14.65
N GLU A 127 -6.98 -1.60 13.53
CA GLU A 127 -7.42 -2.99 13.40
C GLU A 127 -6.73 -3.92 14.39
N SER A 128 -5.44 -3.69 14.68
CA SER A 128 -4.69 -4.53 15.62
C SER A 128 -5.20 -4.40 17.06
N LEU A 129 -5.69 -3.21 17.44
CA LEU A 129 -6.25 -2.95 18.76
C LEU A 129 -7.78 -3.09 18.81
N LYS A 130 -8.43 -3.33 17.66
CA LYS A 130 -9.89 -3.38 17.49
C LYS A 130 -10.63 -2.18 18.11
N ARG A 131 -10.04 -1.00 18.05
CA ARG A 131 -10.66 0.23 18.57
C ARG A 131 -10.16 1.45 17.80
N PHE A 132 -10.91 2.53 17.86
CA PHE A 132 -10.44 3.83 17.39
C PHE A 132 -9.31 4.32 18.29
N THR A 133 -8.21 4.73 17.66
CA THR A 133 -7.10 5.38 18.37
C THR A 133 -7.58 6.74 18.86
N SER A 134 -7.43 6.99 20.16
CA SER A 134 -7.83 8.27 20.76
C SER A 134 -6.87 9.39 20.34
N LEU A 135 -7.30 10.64 20.47
CA LEU A 135 -6.44 11.79 20.18
C LEU A 135 -5.19 11.83 21.07
N ASP A 136 -5.28 11.35 22.31
CA ASP A 136 -4.14 11.26 23.21
C ASP A 136 -3.11 10.24 22.75
N GLU A 137 -3.56 9.13 22.14
CA GLU A 137 -2.68 8.11 21.55
C GLU A 137 -1.99 8.61 20.27
N LEU A 138 -2.59 9.58 19.58
CA LEU A 138 -2.02 10.24 18.41
C LEU A 138 -1.00 11.32 18.75
N ALA A 139 -0.75 11.60 20.04
CA ALA A 139 0.18 12.65 20.48
C ALA A 139 1.67 12.28 20.30
N THR A 140 1.96 11.34 19.40
CA THR A 140 3.30 10.82 19.11
C THR A 140 3.46 10.54 17.61
N TYR A 141 4.64 10.79 17.05
CA TYR A 141 4.93 10.51 15.64
C TYR A 141 6.41 10.22 15.42
N VAL A 142 6.74 9.29 14.51
CA VAL A 142 8.14 8.96 14.20
C VAL A 142 8.51 9.56 12.85
N LEU A 143 9.47 10.49 12.87
CA LEU A 143 10.12 11.00 11.67
C LEU A 143 11.18 10.01 11.21
N ALA A 144 10.95 9.36 10.07
CA ALA A 144 11.92 8.48 9.43
C ALA A 144 12.55 9.16 8.21
N GLU A 145 13.88 9.17 8.13
CA GLU A 145 14.63 9.80 7.02
C GLU A 145 14.28 9.20 5.66
N GLU A 146 14.02 7.90 5.61
CA GLU A 146 13.63 7.17 4.39
C GLU A 146 12.26 7.61 3.83
N GLU A 147 11.31 7.98 4.70
CA GLU A 147 9.97 8.41 4.30
C GLU A 147 9.96 9.88 3.82
N LEU A 148 10.94 10.66 4.27
CA LEU A 148 11.06 12.09 3.99
C LEU A 148 11.90 12.41 2.75
N SER A 149 11.87 11.54 1.75
CA SER A 149 12.59 11.72 0.47
C SER A 149 12.22 13.01 -0.28
N LYS A 150 11.05 13.62 0.01
CA LYS A 150 10.61 14.91 -0.53
C LYS A 150 11.32 16.11 0.10
N LEU A 151 11.99 15.92 1.23
CA LEU A 151 12.71 16.95 1.99
C LEU A 151 14.22 16.62 2.01
N PRO A 152 14.90 16.69 0.85
CA PRO A 152 16.25 16.16 0.70
C PRO A 152 17.27 16.91 1.57
N SER A 153 17.04 18.18 1.87
CA SER A 153 17.98 19.01 2.62
C SER A 153 17.68 19.04 4.12
N PHE A 154 16.48 18.64 4.56
CA PHE A 154 16.08 18.59 5.97
C PHE A 154 17.07 17.82 6.86
N PHE A 155 17.56 16.66 6.44
CA PHE A 155 18.50 15.84 7.21
C PHE A 155 19.99 16.17 6.98
N GLN A 156 20.28 17.05 6.03
CA GLN A 156 21.66 17.49 5.73
C GLN A 156 22.10 18.63 6.66
N GLN A 157 21.17 19.21 7.40
CA GLN A 157 21.41 20.38 8.24
C GLN A 157 22.02 20.00 9.58
N ALA A 158 22.63 20.98 10.26
CA ALA A 158 23.05 20.78 11.64
C ALA A 158 21.85 20.72 12.60
N THR A 159 20.82 21.51 12.29
CA THR A 159 19.60 21.65 13.07
C THR A 159 18.41 21.53 12.13
N ALA A 160 17.44 20.69 12.47
CA ALA A 160 16.16 20.59 11.79
C ALA A 160 15.08 21.30 12.61
N VAL A 161 14.05 21.84 11.94
CA VAL A 161 12.90 22.47 12.62
C VAL A 161 11.64 21.72 12.28
N VAL A 162 10.94 21.26 13.33
CA VAL A 162 9.71 20.50 13.23
C VAL A 162 8.61 21.26 13.93
N GLN A 163 7.40 21.20 13.39
CA GLN A 163 6.25 21.93 13.87
C GLN A 163 5.05 21.00 14.00
N VAL A 164 4.27 21.17 15.06
CA VAL A 164 3.02 20.44 15.28
C VAL A 164 1.91 21.43 15.59
N ALA A 165 0.76 21.27 14.95
CA ALA A 165 -0.45 22.05 15.24
C ALA A 165 -1.65 21.12 15.45
N ALA A 166 -2.55 21.48 16.34
CA ALA A 166 -3.89 20.90 16.45
C ALA A 166 -4.84 21.58 15.46
N GLU A 167 -5.81 20.85 14.93
CA GLU A 167 -6.82 21.37 14.00
C GLU A 167 -8.22 20.83 14.32
N ASN A 168 -9.24 21.65 14.07
CA ASN A 168 -10.64 21.26 14.09
C ASN A 168 -11.44 21.95 12.96
N GLU A 169 -12.76 21.81 12.98
CA GLU A 169 -13.67 22.39 11.97
C GLU A 169 -13.63 23.93 11.90
N ALA A 170 -13.24 24.60 13.00
CA ALA A 170 -13.09 26.05 13.05
C ALA A 170 -11.74 26.53 12.50
N GLY A 171 -10.74 25.65 12.47
CA GLY A 171 -9.44 25.91 11.85
C GLY A 171 -8.27 25.31 12.61
N GLN A 172 -7.08 25.78 12.24
CA GLN A 172 -5.81 25.34 12.79
C GLN A 172 -5.38 26.22 13.96
N SER A 173 -4.80 25.59 15.00
CA SER A 173 -4.08 26.28 16.07
C SER A 173 -2.75 26.88 15.59
N ALA A 174 -2.12 27.68 16.44
CA ALA A 174 -0.73 28.10 16.23
C ALA A 174 0.23 26.89 16.27
N TRP A 175 1.35 27.01 15.55
CA TRP A 175 2.38 25.97 15.50
C TRP A 175 3.18 25.90 16.81
N CYS A 176 3.27 24.71 17.38
CA CYS A 176 4.27 24.37 18.39
C CYS A 176 5.56 23.95 17.67
N THR A 177 6.67 24.66 17.89
CA THR A 177 7.91 24.47 17.12
C THR A 177 9.01 23.85 17.99
N LEU A 178 9.75 22.90 17.43
CA LEU A 178 10.89 22.24 18.05
C LEU A 178 12.10 22.28 17.13
N GLN A 179 13.25 22.70 17.66
CA GLN A 179 14.54 22.64 16.97
C GLN A 179 15.29 21.36 17.38
N LEU A 180 15.62 20.52 16.41
CA LEU A 180 16.29 19.24 16.57
C LEU A 180 17.75 19.35 16.18
N SER A 181 18.68 19.00 17.07
CA SER A 181 20.09 18.84 16.69
C SER A 181 20.28 17.52 15.96
N LEU A 182 20.63 17.55 14.67
CA LEU A 182 20.88 16.36 13.85
C LEU A 182 22.35 15.91 13.87
N ARG A 183 23.25 16.77 14.37
CA ARG A 183 24.62 16.38 14.61
C ARG A 183 24.66 15.50 15.86
N SER A 184 25.02 14.24 15.66
CA SER A 184 25.31 13.32 16.74
C SER A 184 26.44 13.93 17.55
N SER A 185 26.11 14.47 18.72
CA SER A 185 27.14 14.89 19.67
C SER A 185 27.77 13.60 20.17
N ALA A 186 28.81 13.14 19.48
CA ALA A 186 29.68 12.06 19.92
C ALA A 186 30.52 12.50 21.13
N SER A 187 29.92 13.24 22.09
CA SER A 187 30.51 13.46 23.39
C SER A 187 30.38 12.14 24.16
N ALA A 188 31.49 11.41 24.19
CA ALA A 188 31.69 10.25 25.04
C ALA A 188 31.10 10.50 26.44
N PRO A 189 30.46 9.50 27.08
CA PRO A 189 30.02 9.64 28.45
C PRO A 189 31.26 9.88 29.31
N ARG A 190 31.44 11.11 29.79
CA ARG A 190 32.37 11.41 30.88
C ARG A 190 31.87 10.63 32.10
N SER A 191 32.53 9.50 32.34
CA SER A 191 32.51 8.80 33.62
C SER A 191 32.64 9.85 34.73
N LEU A 192 31.58 9.96 35.55
CA LEU A 192 31.59 10.63 36.83
C LEU A 192 32.67 9.97 37.70
N LYS A 193 33.87 10.53 37.67
CA LYS A 193 34.85 10.30 38.73
C LYS A 193 34.52 11.26 39.86
N VAL A 194 34.30 10.64 41.01
CA VAL A 194 34.22 11.22 42.35
C VAL A 194 35.35 12.24 42.55
N ASP A 195 34.99 13.48 42.91
CA ASP A 195 35.93 14.45 43.46
C ASP A 195 36.04 14.23 44.98
N GLU A 196 37.15 13.64 45.40
CA GLU A 196 37.73 13.89 46.72
C GLU A 196 39.12 14.53 46.52
N LYS A 197 39.15 15.84 46.76
CA LYS A 197 40.21 16.63 47.41
C LYS A 197 41.69 16.45 46.98
N THR A 198 42.26 17.59 46.58
CA THR A 198 43.51 18.23 47.10
C THR A 198 44.62 18.50 46.05
N THR A 199 44.97 19.79 45.96
CA THR A 199 46.28 20.43 45.65
C THR A 199 46.93 20.36 44.25
N ALA A 200 47.15 21.56 43.72
CA ALA A 200 48.13 21.96 42.69
C ALA A 200 49.55 22.12 43.31
N PRO A 201 50.58 22.65 42.60
CA PRO A 201 51.07 22.43 41.22
C PRO A 201 52.62 22.18 41.15
N ARG A 202 53.15 21.73 40.00
CA ARG A 202 54.54 21.97 39.49
C ARG A 202 54.68 21.30 38.10
N SER A 203 54.85 22.03 36.99
CA SER A 203 56.08 22.67 36.44
C SER A 203 57.20 21.71 36.03
N SER A 204 57.32 21.46 34.72
CA SER A 204 58.54 21.41 33.85
C SER A 204 58.32 20.44 32.68
N LYS A 205 58.24 20.91 31.43
CA LYS A 205 59.35 20.93 30.44
C LYS A 205 60.10 19.60 30.31
N ASP A 206 59.95 18.90 29.18
CA ASP A 206 61.07 18.72 28.23
C ASP A 206 60.64 18.05 26.91
N GLU A 207 61.40 18.39 25.88
CA GLU A 207 61.22 18.10 24.46
C GLU A 207 61.72 16.70 24.01
N LYS A 208 61.13 16.23 22.88
CA LYS A 208 61.76 15.45 21.76
C LYS A 208 62.13 13.96 21.98
N PRO A 209 62.47 13.21 20.91
CA PRO A 209 61.75 12.99 19.64
C PRO A 209 61.70 11.49 19.22
N GLY A 210 60.88 11.16 18.23
CA GLY A 210 61.12 10.07 17.26
C GLY A 210 61.21 8.62 17.78
N LYS A 211 60.13 7.84 17.60
CA LYS A 211 60.22 6.38 17.51
C LYS A 211 59.44 5.85 16.31
N ARG A 212 60.22 5.18 15.44
CA ARG A 212 59.84 4.45 14.23
C ARG A 212 58.61 3.56 14.46
N ALA A 213 57.73 3.56 13.46
CA ALA A 213 56.67 2.59 13.31
C ALA A 213 57.27 1.18 13.22
N ASN A 214 57.03 0.36 14.25
CA ASN A 214 57.16 -1.09 14.12
C ASN A 214 55.98 -1.59 13.27
N PRO A 215 56.19 -2.41 12.24
CA PRO A 215 55.10 -3.11 11.59
C PRO A 215 54.47 -4.04 12.62
N SER A 216 53.26 -3.71 13.06
CA SER A 216 52.46 -4.52 13.96
C SER A 216 52.26 -5.89 13.30
N VAL A 217 52.80 -6.92 13.95
CA VAL A 217 52.46 -8.32 13.67
C VAL A 217 50.92 -8.41 13.66
N PRO A 218 50.30 -8.95 12.59
CA PRO A 218 48.85 -9.08 12.55
C PRO A 218 48.42 -9.93 13.76
N SER A 219 47.70 -9.31 14.69
CA SER A 219 47.13 -10.00 15.84
C SER A 219 46.28 -11.16 15.34
N ALA A 220 46.31 -12.30 16.05
CA ALA A 220 45.61 -13.53 15.66
C ALA A 220 44.13 -13.30 15.26
N SER A 221 43.49 -12.27 15.82
CA SER A 221 42.14 -11.81 15.46
C SER A 221 41.94 -11.41 13.98
N SER A 222 42.98 -10.96 13.28
CA SER A 222 42.87 -10.56 11.87
C SER A 222 42.74 -11.75 10.93
N ARG A 223 43.29 -12.92 11.29
CA ARG A 223 43.19 -14.12 10.46
C ARG A 223 41.80 -14.74 10.57
N GLU A 224 41.30 -14.86 11.80
CA GLU A 224 39.95 -15.38 12.07
C GLU A 224 38.86 -14.52 11.41
N CYS A 225 39.00 -13.19 11.40
CA CYS A 225 38.05 -12.31 10.71
C CYS A 225 38.04 -12.50 9.19
N ARG A 226 39.19 -12.76 8.56
CA ARG A 226 39.28 -13.01 7.11
C ARG A 226 38.68 -14.36 6.72
N GLU A 227 38.94 -15.39 7.52
CA GLU A 227 38.36 -16.73 7.31
C GLU A 227 36.84 -16.71 7.52
N PHE A 228 36.36 -15.96 8.53
CA PHE A 228 34.94 -15.69 8.75
C PHE A 228 34.30 -14.97 7.55
N GLU A 229 34.92 -13.90 7.05
CA GLU A 229 34.42 -13.11 5.91
C GLU A 229 34.32 -13.95 4.63
N ALA A 230 35.36 -14.71 4.32
CA ALA A 230 35.37 -15.60 3.15
C ALA A 230 34.26 -16.65 3.22
N THR A 231 34.06 -17.26 4.40
CA THR A 231 33.01 -18.25 4.62
C THR A 231 31.61 -17.63 4.52
N ALA A 232 31.40 -16.48 5.16
CA ALA A 232 30.13 -15.76 5.12
C ALA A 232 29.74 -15.35 3.69
N HIS A 233 30.69 -14.88 2.88
CA HIS A 233 30.44 -14.56 1.47
C HIS A 233 30.24 -15.80 0.58
N SER A 234 30.83 -16.95 0.90
CA SER A 234 30.54 -18.20 0.17
C SER A 234 29.11 -18.65 0.44
N LEU A 235 28.72 -18.73 1.72
CA LEU A 235 27.38 -19.13 2.12
C LEU A 235 26.29 -18.16 1.64
N ALA A 236 26.58 -16.85 1.60
CA ALA A 236 25.67 -15.85 1.03
C ALA A 236 25.41 -16.08 -0.47
N ARG A 237 26.33 -16.70 -1.23
CA ARG A 237 26.11 -17.07 -2.64
C ARG A 237 25.31 -18.36 -2.78
N GLU A 238 25.41 -19.27 -1.81
CA GLU A 238 24.74 -20.58 -1.82
C GLU A 238 23.30 -20.50 -1.27
N GLY A 239 22.95 -19.47 -0.50
CA GLY A 239 21.57 -19.13 -0.09
C GLY A 239 21.48 -18.55 1.33
N GLY A 240 20.53 -17.64 1.58
CA GLY A 240 20.41 -16.90 2.84
C GLY A 240 20.20 -17.79 4.08
N ASN A 241 19.45 -18.88 3.93
CA ASN A 241 19.11 -19.79 5.03
C ASN A 241 20.33 -20.53 5.61
N GLN A 242 21.29 -20.94 4.78
CA GLN A 242 22.49 -21.63 5.23
C GLN A 242 23.42 -20.68 5.98
N LEU A 243 23.54 -19.45 5.50
CA LEU A 243 24.29 -18.39 6.18
C LEU A 243 23.72 -18.10 7.56
N CYS A 244 22.41 -17.86 7.70
CA CYS A 244 21.80 -17.56 9.00
C CYS A 244 21.99 -18.71 10.01
N THR A 245 21.87 -19.96 9.55
CA THR A 245 22.12 -21.14 10.38
C THR A 245 23.58 -21.23 10.82
N TRP A 246 24.52 -20.91 9.93
CA TRP A 246 25.94 -20.88 10.25
C TRP A 246 26.29 -19.73 11.21
N LEU A 247 25.78 -18.52 10.98
CA LEU A 247 26.02 -17.34 11.83
C LEU A 247 25.51 -17.55 13.26
N ARG A 248 24.37 -18.23 13.45
CA ARG A 248 23.86 -18.58 14.79
C ARG A 248 24.79 -19.53 15.56
N LYS A 249 25.62 -20.32 14.88
CA LYS A 249 26.63 -21.18 15.53
C LYS A 249 27.87 -20.41 15.97
N GLN A 250 28.09 -19.21 15.42
CA GLN A 250 29.27 -18.39 15.74
C GLN A 250 29.13 -17.73 17.12
N GLY A 251 30.26 -17.49 17.77
CA GLY A 251 30.31 -16.79 19.06
C GLY A 251 29.96 -15.32 18.93
N LYS A 252 29.25 -14.76 19.91
CA LYS A 252 28.87 -13.32 19.94
C LYS A 252 30.09 -12.40 19.81
N ALA A 253 31.22 -12.78 20.42
CA ALA A 253 32.47 -12.03 20.37
C ALA A 253 33.07 -11.96 18.95
N LEU A 254 32.99 -13.05 18.19
CA LEU A 254 33.49 -13.09 16.81
C LEU A 254 32.62 -12.23 15.89
N LEU A 255 31.29 -12.35 15.98
CA LEU A 255 30.34 -11.51 15.24
C LEU A 255 30.57 -10.02 15.54
N GLY A 256 30.73 -9.67 16.82
CA GLY A 256 31.03 -8.30 17.24
C GLY A 256 32.39 -7.80 16.75
N THR A 257 33.42 -8.66 16.72
CA THR A 257 34.76 -8.29 16.24
C THR A 257 34.74 -8.03 14.73
N TRP A 258 34.07 -8.89 13.97
CA TRP A 258 33.92 -8.71 12.53
C TRP A 258 33.07 -7.48 12.18
N LEU A 259 31.93 -7.26 12.87
CA LEU A 259 31.13 -6.04 12.68
C LEU A 259 31.94 -4.79 12.99
N ARG A 260 32.76 -4.81 14.05
CA ARG A 260 33.66 -3.70 14.38
C ARG A 260 34.69 -3.44 13.27
N SER A 261 35.26 -4.49 12.68
CA SER A 261 36.23 -4.32 11.57
C SER A 261 35.60 -3.73 10.32
N GLN A 262 34.29 -3.93 10.14
CA GLN A 262 33.50 -3.35 9.05
C GLN A 262 32.88 -1.98 9.40
N GLY A 263 33.13 -1.43 10.61
CA GLY A 263 32.56 -0.15 11.05
C GLY A 263 31.09 -0.21 11.50
N TRP A 264 30.54 -1.39 11.76
CA TRP A 264 29.15 -1.59 12.18
C TRP A 264 28.97 -1.62 13.71
N PRO A 265 27.78 -1.25 14.23
CA PRO A 265 27.47 -1.33 15.65
C PRO A 265 27.57 -2.76 16.21
N THR A 266 28.22 -2.91 17.37
CA THR A 266 28.45 -4.21 18.03
C THR A 266 27.60 -4.46 19.27
N THR A 267 26.68 -3.54 19.61
CA THR A 267 25.74 -3.67 20.74
C THR A 267 24.54 -4.52 20.36
N GLY A 268 23.87 -5.15 21.34
CA GLY A 268 22.63 -5.90 21.08
C GLY A 268 22.66 -7.37 21.50
N SER A 269 21.54 -8.05 21.27
CA SER A 269 21.42 -9.51 21.42
C SER A 269 22.27 -10.25 20.38
N LYS A 270 22.48 -11.57 20.55
CA LYS A 270 23.25 -12.36 19.56
C LYS A 270 22.53 -12.40 18.22
N ASP A 271 21.20 -12.54 18.23
CA ASP A 271 20.39 -12.60 17.01
C ASP A 271 20.46 -11.28 16.22
N GLU A 272 20.42 -10.13 16.90
CA GLU A 272 20.62 -8.84 16.23
C GLU A 272 21.99 -8.71 15.54
N LEU A 273 23.05 -9.30 16.12
CA LEU A 273 24.37 -9.32 15.48
C LEU A 273 24.40 -10.26 14.28
N VAL A 274 23.70 -11.40 14.36
CA VAL A 274 23.53 -12.34 13.24
C VAL A 274 22.85 -11.63 12.07
N ASP A 275 21.74 -10.93 12.32
CA ASP A 275 20.98 -10.23 11.29
C ASP A 275 21.82 -9.14 10.62
N ARG A 276 22.61 -8.38 11.39
CA ARG A 276 23.51 -7.35 10.85
C ARG A 276 24.62 -7.94 9.99
N VAL A 277 25.21 -9.07 10.40
CA VAL A 277 26.24 -9.74 9.58
C VAL A 277 25.60 -10.25 8.29
N ALA A 278 24.45 -10.91 8.38
CA ALA A 278 23.73 -11.44 7.23
C ALA A 278 23.32 -10.32 6.24
N PHE A 279 22.95 -9.15 6.76
CA PHE A 279 22.72 -7.94 5.96
C PHE A 279 24.02 -7.44 5.31
N ALA A 280 25.09 -7.26 6.09
CA ALA A 280 26.36 -6.70 5.61
C ALA A 280 27.02 -7.54 4.51
N VAL A 281 26.89 -8.87 4.55
CA VAL A 281 27.41 -9.77 3.49
C VAL A 281 26.46 -9.93 2.29
N GLY A 282 25.34 -9.19 2.28
CA GLY A 282 24.40 -9.14 1.17
C GLY A 282 23.39 -10.29 1.10
N ALA A 283 23.22 -11.06 2.19
CA ALA A 283 22.24 -12.15 2.24
C ALA A 283 20.83 -11.65 2.59
N VAL A 284 20.70 -10.71 3.53
CA VAL A 284 19.40 -10.16 3.96
C VAL A 284 18.93 -8.99 3.07
N GLY A 285 19.78 -8.53 2.14
CA GLY A 285 19.41 -7.53 1.12
C GLY A 285 18.95 -8.11 -0.23
N LYS A 286 19.02 -9.44 -0.41
CA LYS A 286 18.49 -10.12 -1.61
C LYS A 286 17.19 -10.88 -1.36
N GLU A 287 16.85 -11.18 -0.10
CA GLU A 287 15.61 -11.83 0.28
C GLU A 287 14.56 -10.81 0.78
N ALA A 288 14.37 -9.77 -0.02
CA ALA A 288 13.07 -9.14 -0.29
C ALA A 288 13.08 -8.58 -1.72
N VAL A 289 13.81 -9.22 -2.63
CA VAL A 289 13.34 -9.24 -4.03
C VAL A 289 11.98 -9.92 -3.91
N GLU A 290 10.92 -9.13 -4.11
CA GLU A 290 9.54 -9.57 -4.36
C GLU A 290 9.60 -11.02 -4.86
N GLU A 291 8.98 -11.96 -4.13
CA GLU A 291 8.74 -13.31 -4.65
C GLU A 291 8.48 -13.15 -6.14
N LYS A 292 9.41 -13.63 -6.97
CA LYS A 292 9.23 -13.53 -8.42
C LYS A 292 7.82 -14.01 -8.64
N PRO A 293 6.92 -13.14 -9.10
CA PRO A 293 5.50 -13.40 -9.06
C PRO A 293 5.28 -14.77 -9.67
N SER A 294 4.72 -15.68 -8.87
CA SER A 294 4.92 -17.10 -9.13
C SER A 294 4.47 -17.38 -10.56
N LEU A 295 5.27 -18.15 -11.30
CA LEU A 295 4.90 -18.61 -12.65
C LEU A 295 3.50 -19.28 -12.64
N GLU A 296 3.08 -19.78 -11.47
CA GLU A 296 1.74 -20.29 -11.20
C GLU A 296 0.68 -19.19 -11.30
N GLN A 297 0.89 -18.00 -10.73
CA GLN A 297 -0.06 -16.90 -10.85
C GLN A 297 -0.23 -16.45 -12.32
N ASP A 298 0.87 -16.48 -13.09
CA ASP A 298 0.84 -16.23 -14.54
C ASP A 298 0.04 -17.30 -15.29
N ARG A 299 0.24 -18.56 -14.92
CA ARG A 299 -0.49 -19.70 -15.46
C ARG A 299 -1.98 -19.61 -15.14
N ASP A 300 -2.34 -19.26 -13.91
CA ASP A 300 -3.73 -19.11 -13.46
C ASP A 300 -4.44 -17.97 -14.18
N ASP A 301 -3.76 -16.83 -14.34
CA ASP A 301 -4.26 -15.71 -15.14
C ASP A 301 -4.49 -16.13 -16.60
N ILE A 302 -3.55 -16.85 -17.22
CA ILE A 302 -3.70 -17.36 -18.60
C ILE A 302 -4.88 -18.34 -18.69
N VAL A 303 -5.01 -19.28 -17.75
CA VAL A 303 -6.11 -20.26 -17.72
C VAL A 303 -7.45 -19.54 -17.60
N ARG A 304 -7.56 -18.54 -16.72
CA ARG A 304 -8.76 -17.72 -16.57
C ARG A 304 -9.11 -16.97 -17.86
N LEU A 305 -8.12 -16.35 -18.51
CA LEU A 305 -8.34 -15.62 -19.77
C LEU A 305 -8.77 -16.57 -20.89
N LYS A 306 -8.16 -17.76 -21.00
CA LYS A 306 -8.59 -18.82 -21.92
C LYS A 306 -10.01 -19.29 -21.65
N GLN A 307 -10.41 -19.38 -20.37
CA GLN A 307 -11.77 -19.76 -20.01
C GLN A 307 -12.80 -18.73 -20.50
N ILE A 308 -12.49 -17.43 -20.43
CA ILE A 308 -13.34 -16.37 -21.00
C ILE A 308 -13.45 -16.57 -22.52
N MET A 309 -12.34 -16.92 -23.17
CA MET A 309 -12.27 -17.17 -24.61
C MET A 309 -12.73 -18.56 -25.05
N ARG A 310 -13.29 -19.38 -24.16
CA ARG A 310 -13.71 -20.74 -24.51
C ARG A 310 -14.63 -20.84 -25.74
N PRO A 311 -15.52 -19.87 -26.03
CA PRO A 311 -16.32 -19.91 -27.26
C PRO A 311 -15.53 -19.70 -28.56
N ASP A 312 -14.30 -19.16 -28.48
CA ASP A 312 -13.37 -18.97 -29.61
C ASP A 312 -11.90 -19.07 -29.14
N PRO A 313 -11.44 -20.29 -28.79
CA PRO A 313 -10.20 -20.49 -28.02
C PRO A 313 -8.91 -20.22 -28.81
N ASP A 314 -9.02 -20.21 -30.14
CA ASP A 314 -7.89 -20.10 -31.06
C ASP A 314 -7.68 -18.69 -31.63
N TRP A 315 -8.57 -17.76 -31.28
CA TRP A 315 -8.56 -16.43 -31.87
C TRP A 315 -7.47 -15.51 -31.30
N ILE A 316 -7.25 -15.53 -29.99
CA ILE A 316 -6.29 -14.64 -29.32
C ILE A 316 -5.36 -15.43 -28.40
N ALA A 317 -4.07 -15.09 -28.43
CA ALA A 317 -3.08 -15.64 -27.52
C ALA A 317 -2.97 -14.79 -26.24
N PHE A 318 -2.52 -15.42 -25.15
CA PHE A 318 -2.28 -14.76 -23.86
C PHE A 318 -0.81 -14.75 -23.44
N SER A 319 0.08 -15.12 -24.34
CA SER A 319 1.51 -15.04 -24.14
C SER A 319 2.22 -14.88 -25.48
N SER A 320 3.44 -14.35 -25.45
CA SER A 320 4.26 -14.23 -26.65
C SER A 320 4.65 -15.59 -27.24
N THR A 321 4.68 -16.65 -26.44
CA THR A 321 5.04 -18.00 -26.90
C THR A 321 3.90 -18.69 -27.65
N GLU A 322 2.65 -18.43 -27.26
CA GLU A 322 1.46 -18.97 -27.92
C GLU A 322 1.02 -18.15 -29.15
N ALA A 323 1.44 -16.88 -29.22
CA ALA A 323 1.05 -15.97 -30.29
C ALA A 323 1.61 -16.38 -31.66
N ARG A 324 0.70 -16.48 -32.64
CA ARG A 324 0.98 -16.89 -34.03
C ARG A 324 1.63 -15.75 -34.80
N TRP A 325 2.59 -16.06 -35.67
CA TRP A 325 3.11 -15.08 -36.62
C TRP A 325 2.12 -14.86 -37.77
N ILE A 326 1.90 -13.60 -38.11
CA ILE A 326 0.96 -13.11 -39.11
C ILE A 326 1.76 -12.29 -40.12
N ASN A 327 1.66 -12.67 -41.40
CA ASN A 327 2.31 -11.93 -42.47
C ASN A 327 1.60 -10.60 -42.71
N PHE A 328 2.37 -9.57 -43.08
CA PHE A 328 1.80 -8.28 -43.43
C PHE A 328 0.90 -8.40 -44.67
N ASN A 329 -0.29 -7.80 -44.60
CA ASN A 329 -1.12 -7.62 -45.78
C ASN A 329 -0.50 -6.57 -46.74
N ALA A 330 -1.11 -6.35 -47.91
CA ALA A 330 -0.59 -5.40 -48.89
C ALA A 330 -0.41 -3.98 -48.32
N GLN A 331 -1.40 -3.48 -47.57
CA GLN A 331 -1.37 -2.14 -46.97
C GLN A 331 -0.26 -1.99 -45.92
N MET A 332 -0.09 -2.98 -45.04
CA MET A 332 1.00 -3.00 -44.07
C MET A 332 2.36 -3.05 -44.76
N ARG A 333 2.52 -3.89 -45.79
CA ARG A 333 3.76 -3.96 -46.56
C ARG A 333 4.10 -2.61 -47.19
N GLU A 334 3.11 -1.93 -47.74
CA GLU A 334 3.28 -0.59 -48.31
C GLU A 334 3.78 0.41 -47.26
N VAL A 335 3.08 0.56 -46.14
CA VAL A 335 3.45 1.53 -45.08
C VAL A 335 4.79 1.20 -44.44
N PHE A 336 5.02 -0.07 -44.08
CA PHE A 336 6.30 -0.47 -43.46
C PHE A 336 7.47 -0.47 -44.44
N GLY A 337 7.21 -0.59 -45.75
CA GLY A 337 8.21 -0.43 -46.81
C GLY A 337 8.81 0.99 -46.85
N ARG A 338 8.02 2.02 -46.49
CA ARG A 338 8.45 3.43 -46.43
C ARG A 338 9.45 3.72 -45.29
N SER A 339 9.61 2.81 -44.34
CA SER A 339 10.57 2.96 -43.22
C SER A 339 12.01 3.21 -43.67
N ARG A 340 12.38 2.77 -44.88
CA ARG A 340 13.73 2.98 -45.44
C ARG A 340 13.97 4.42 -45.89
N SER A 341 12.93 5.12 -46.34
CA SER A 341 13.02 6.50 -46.83
C SER A 341 12.94 7.56 -45.73
N CYS A 342 12.38 7.24 -44.56
CA CYS A 342 12.18 8.22 -43.48
C CYS A 342 13.41 8.46 -42.58
N ARG A 343 14.56 7.80 -42.82
CA ARG A 343 15.65 7.68 -41.82
C ARG A 343 16.36 8.98 -41.42
N CYS A 344 16.11 10.09 -42.10
CA CYS A 344 16.87 11.33 -41.93
C CYS A 344 16.07 12.52 -41.38
N ASP A 345 14.77 12.37 -41.18
CA ASP A 345 13.87 13.46 -40.78
C ASP A 345 12.93 12.99 -39.66
N GLU A 346 13.01 13.62 -38.49
CA GLU A 346 12.24 13.26 -37.30
C GLU A 346 10.73 13.37 -37.55
N ASP A 347 10.28 14.40 -38.26
CA ASP A 347 8.86 14.58 -38.59
C ASP A 347 8.38 13.49 -39.55
N ALA A 348 9.20 13.13 -40.54
CA ALA A 348 8.91 12.02 -41.44
C ALA A 348 8.90 10.66 -40.72
N VAL A 349 9.77 10.45 -39.71
CA VAL A 349 9.75 9.26 -38.86
C VAL A 349 8.47 9.20 -38.03
N ASN A 350 8.08 10.31 -37.40
CA ASN A 350 6.88 10.38 -36.57
C ASN A 350 5.60 10.14 -37.40
N ALA A 351 5.48 10.81 -38.56
CA ALA A 351 4.38 10.57 -39.49
C ALA A 351 4.31 9.12 -39.96
N TRP A 352 5.47 8.51 -40.26
CA TRP A 352 5.53 7.10 -40.62
C TRP A 352 5.13 6.17 -39.46
N ILE A 353 5.54 6.47 -38.23
CA ILE A 353 5.13 5.73 -37.03
C ILE A 353 3.62 5.79 -36.87
N ASP A 354 3.01 6.96 -37.04
CA ASP A 354 1.56 7.13 -36.94
C ASP A 354 0.82 6.33 -38.01
N ASP A 355 1.29 6.36 -39.26
CA ASP A 355 0.75 5.52 -40.34
C ASP A 355 0.88 4.02 -40.01
N ALA A 356 2.04 3.60 -39.52
CA ALA A 356 2.34 2.22 -39.18
C ALA A 356 1.46 1.70 -38.02
N MET A 357 1.28 2.52 -36.98
CA MET A 357 0.37 2.23 -35.87
C MET A 357 -1.08 2.17 -36.35
N SER A 358 -1.51 3.14 -37.16
CA SER A 358 -2.86 3.22 -37.68
C SER A 358 -3.26 1.95 -38.45
N VAL A 359 -2.41 1.47 -39.36
CA VAL A 359 -2.70 0.25 -40.14
C VAL A 359 -2.70 -1.00 -39.26
N LEU A 360 -1.79 -1.13 -38.29
CA LEU A 360 -1.76 -2.26 -37.36
C LEU A 360 -2.99 -2.27 -36.44
N PHE A 361 -3.30 -1.13 -35.82
CA PHE A 361 -4.43 -0.99 -34.91
C PHE A 361 -5.73 -1.24 -35.66
N HIS A 362 -5.89 -0.68 -36.86
CA HIS A 362 -7.06 -0.93 -37.69
C HIS A 362 -7.25 -2.42 -37.99
N TRP A 363 -6.17 -3.13 -38.37
CA TRP A 363 -6.25 -4.55 -38.65
C TRP A 363 -6.63 -5.37 -37.41
N ILE A 364 -6.00 -5.11 -36.25
CA ILE A 364 -6.30 -5.84 -35.01
C ILE A 364 -7.72 -5.52 -34.53
N SER A 365 -8.11 -4.24 -34.56
CA SER A 365 -9.48 -3.80 -34.25
C SER A 365 -10.50 -4.51 -35.13
N LYS A 366 -10.23 -4.65 -36.43
CA LYS A 366 -11.07 -5.41 -37.37
C LYS A 366 -11.15 -6.90 -37.00
N GLN A 367 -10.06 -7.51 -36.53
CA GLN A 367 -10.10 -8.89 -36.02
C GLN A 367 -10.97 -9.03 -34.77
N ILE A 368 -10.95 -8.02 -33.88
CA ILE A 368 -11.75 -7.99 -32.64
C ILE A 368 -13.25 -7.89 -32.93
N ILE A 369 -13.65 -7.09 -33.91
CA ILE A 369 -15.06 -6.86 -34.25
C ILE A 369 -15.55 -7.71 -35.42
N MET A 370 -14.72 -8.66 -35.88
CA MET A 370 -15.05 -9.48 -37.06
C MET A 370 -16.39 -10.21 -36.87
N THR A 371 -16.67 -10.63 -35.65
CA THR A 371 -17.96 -11.15 -35.20
C THR A 371 -18.43 -10.39 -33.97
N GLU A 372 -19.75 -10.32 -33.79
CA GLU A 372 -20.36 -9.69 -32.61
C GLU A 372 -19.91 -10.36 -31.30
N SER A 373 -19.83 -11.70 -31.33
CA SER A 373 -19.39 -12.51 -30.20
C SER A 373 -17.96 -12.16 -29.76
N ARG A 374 -17.03 -11.91 -30.70
CA ARG A 374 -15.65 -11.56 -30.37
C ARG A 374 -15.53 -10.21 -29.67
N ALA A 375 -16.32 -9.21 -30.08
CA ALA A 375 -16.32 -7.92 -29.41
C ALA A 375 -16.78 -8.04 -27.95
N ALA A 376 -17.84 -8.81 -27.69
CA ALA A 376 -18.33 -9.08 -26.34
C ALA A 376 -17.32 -9.90 -25.50
N LEU A 377 -16.71 -10.93 -26.08
CA LEU A 377 -15.68 -11.74 -25.42
C LEU A 377 -14.45 -10.90 -25.07
N PHE A 378 -13.99 -10.06 -26.00
CA PHE A 378 -12.84 -9.19 -25.77
C PHE A 378 -13.10 -8.18 -24.64
N ARG A 379 -14.29 -7.55 -24.61
CA ARG A 379 -14.70 -6.70 -23.48
C ARG A 379 -14.70 -7.44 -22.15
N SER A 380 -15.08 -8.72 -22.17
CA SER A 380 -15.11 -9.57 -20.97
C SER A 380 -13.71 -9.89 -20.42
N LEU A 381 -12.65 -9.76 -21.22
CA LEU A 381 -11.26 -9.84 -20.75
C LEU A 381 -10.91 -8.68 -19.80
N GLY A 382 -11.65 -7.57 -19.87
CA GLY A 382 -11.50 -6.42 -19.00
C GLY A 382 -10.29 -5.56 -19.37
N ARG A 383 -9.57 -5.07 -18.35
CA ARG A 383 -8.38 -4.22 -18.54
C ARG A 383 -7.15 -5.06 -18.85
N GLY A 384 -6.51 -4.74 -19.95
CA GLY A 384 -5.18 -5.22 -20.32
C GLY A 384 -4.59 -4.47 -21.50
N TRP A 385 -3.39 -4.88 -21.90
CA TRP A 385 -2.66 -4.34 -23.04
C TRP A 385 -2.64 -5.35 -24.18
N ILE A 386 -2.77 -4.85 -25.41
CA ILE A 386 -2.54 -5.60 -26.64
C ILE A 386 -1.07 -5.42 -27.00
N TRP A 387 -0.33 -6.51 -26.92
CA TRP A 387 1.09 -6.54 -27.26
C TRP A 387 1.25 -6.88 -28.74
N ILE A 388 2.13 -6.18 -29.42
CA ILE A 388 2.48 -6.40 -30.82
C ILE A 388 3.98 -6.53 -30.89
N GLN A 389 4.47 -7.66 -31.40
CA GLN A 389 5.89 -7.85 -31.67
C GLN A 389 6.10 -7.94 -33.17
N LEU A 390 6.81 -6.97 -33.72
CA LEU A 390 7.25 -6.99 -35.10
C LEU A 390 8.53 -7.82 -35.24
N SER A 391 8.61 -8.58 -36.32
CA SER A 391 9.81 -9.27 -36.76
C SER A 391 10.22 -8.64 -38.08
N SER A 392 11.28 -7.84 -38.03
CA SER A 392 12.00 -7.35 -39.22
C SER A 392 13.06 -8.35 -39.69
N SER A 393 13.40 -9.31 -38.83
CA SER A 393 14.28 -10.43 -39.13
C SER A 393 13.53 -11.73 -38.85
N GLY A 394 13.29 -12.53 -39.88
CA GLY A 394 12.79 -13.90 -39.73
C GLY A 394 13.52 -14.61 -38.60
N VAL A 395 12.76 -15.16 -37.66
CA VAL A 395 13.27 -15.86 -36.48
C VAL A 395 13.90 -17.17 -36.98
N GLY A 396 15.23 -17.20 -37.11
CA GLY A 396 16.00 -18.34 -37.61
C GLY A 396 17.38 -17.92 -38.12
N ARG A 397 18.40 -18.75 -37.87
CA ARG A 397 19.82 -18.54 -38.21
C ARG A 397 20.15 -18.78 -39.69
N GLU A 398 19.16 -19.09 -40.52
CA GLU A 398 19.38 -19.40 -41.93
C GLU A 398 19.50 -18.14 -42.79
N ASP A 399 20.18 -18.30 -43.93
CA ASP A 399 20.64 -17.28 -44.85
C ASP A 399 19.49 -16.38 -45.36
N LYS A 400 19.27 -15.27 -44.65
CA LYS A 400 18.10 -14.37 -44.74
C LYS A 400 17.92 -13.71 -46.10
N SER A 401 18.96 -13.72 -46.92
CA SER A 401 18.97 -13.20 -48.28
C SER A 401 18.04 -13.99 -49.21
N LYS A 402 17.74 -15.26 -48.88
CA LYS A 402 16.99 -16.19 -49.76
C LYS A 402 15.48 -16.22 -49.52
N LEU A 403 14.98 -15.73 -48.39
CA LEU A 403 13.54 -15.70 -48.14
C LEU A 403 12.88 -14.56 -48.94
N PRO A 404 11.74 -14.82 -49.62
CA PRO A 404 10.95 -13.79 -50.29
C PRO A 404 10.63 -12.63 -49.34
N GLU A 405 10.62 -11.39 -49.83
CA GLU A 405 10.37 -10.18 -49.02
C GLU A 405 9.05 -10.27 -48.24
N GLU A 406 8.05 -10.95 -48.80
CA GLU A 406 6.75 -11.22 -48.19
C GLU A 406 6.82 -12.04 -46.90
N GLN A 407 7.86 -12.87 -46.74
CA GLN A 407 8.07 -13.68 -45.54
C GLN A 407 8.96 -12.99 -44.49
N ARG A 408 9.57 -11.84 -44.84
CA ARG A 408 10.47 -11.10 -43.94
C ARG A 408 9.73 -10.18 -43.00
N THR A 409 8.53 -9.73 -43.36
CA THR A 409 7.74 -8.76 -42.58
C THR A 409 6.49 -9.42 -42.01
N ARG A 410 6.53 -9.65 -40.70
CA ARG A 410 5.48 -10.33 -39.95
C ARG A 410 5.40 -9.77 -38.55
N PHE A 411 4.25 -9.95 -37.92
CA PHE A 411 4.02 -9.61 -36.53
C PHE A 411 3.30 -10.72 -35.81
N LYS A 412 3.37 -10.72 -34.49
CA LYS A 412 2.44 -11.48 -33.65
C LYS A 412 1.86 -10.54 -32.62
N TRP A 413 0.67 -10.87 -32.15
CA TRP A 413 0.02 -10.09 -31.11
C TRP A 413 -0.66 -10.99 -30.08
N TRP A 414 -0.78 -10.50 -28.86
CA TRP A 414 -1.41 -11.19 -27.73
C TRP A 414 -1.97 -10.19 -26.73
N PHE A 415 -2.79 -10.68 -25.81
CA PHE A 415 -3.35 -9.87 -24.73
C PHE A 415 -2.73 -10.24 -23.39
N GLU A 416 -2.37 -9.24 -22.58
CA GLU A 416 -2.03 -9.42 -21.17
C GLU A 416 -2.96 -8.58 -20.32
N ASN A 417 -3.59 -9.21 -19.32
CA ASN A 417 -4.39 -8.46 -18.36
C ASN A 417 -3.51 -7.51 -17.54
N LEU A 418 -4.13 -6.49 -16.96
CA LEU A 418 -3.40 -5.43 -16.27
C LEU A 418 -2.53 -5.96 -15.11
N SER A 419 -3.01 -6.95 -14.37
CA SER A 419 -2.26 -7.57 -13.27
C SER A 419 -0.92 -8.14 -13.75
N ARG A 420 -0.91 -8.83 -14.90
CA ARG A 420 0.33 -9.37 -15.49
C ARG A 420 1.22 -8.29 -16.06
N VAL A 421 0.65 -7.24 -16.66
CA VAL A 421 1.43 -6.10 -17.16
C VAL A 421 2.20 -5.45 -16.01
N THR A 422 1.53 -5.06 -14.92
CA THR A 422 2.19 -4.39 -13.79
C THR A 422 3.24 -5.26 -13.11
N ARG A 423 3.06 -6.57 -13.19
CA ARG A 423 3.88 -7.57 -12.49
C ARG A 423 5.10 -8.03 -13.30
N ASN A 424 4.91 -8.32 -14.58
CA ASN A 424 5.95 -8.94 -15.41
C ASN A 424 6.67 -7.95 -16.33
N ARG A 425 6.10 -6.75 -16.51
CA ARG A 425 6.53 -5.79 -17.53
C ARG A 425 7.12 -4.52 -16.92
N GLN A 426 7.61 -4.58 -15.68
CA GLN A 426 8.19 -3.42 -15.01
C GLN A 426 9.35 -2.80 -15.82
N HIS A 427 10.22 -3.65 -16.37
CA HIS A 427 11.31 -3.19 -17.25
C HIS A 427 10.81 -2.48 -18.52
N ASP A 428 9.68 -2.92 -19.09
CA ASP A 428 9.08 -2.29 -20.26
C ASP A 428 8.41 -0.96 -19.90
N ILE A 429 7.73 -0.91 -18.76
CA ILE A 429 7.16 0.31 -18.14
C ILE A 429 8.28 1.34 -17.90
N ASP A 430 9.42 0.91 -17.36
CA ASP A 430 10.58 1.75 -17.10
C ASP A 430 11.21 2.28 -18.40
N LYS A 431 11.32 1.43 -19.42
CA LYS A 431 11.80 1.82 -20.76
C LYS A 431 10.92 2.88 -21.42
N LEU A 432 9.61 2.75 -21.28
CA LEU A 432 8.63 3.74 -21.74
C LEU A 432 8.61 5.00 -20.87
N LYS A 433 9.36 5.02 -19.76
CA LYS A 433 9.37 6.10 -18.76
C LYS A 433 7.97 6.40 -18.21
N LEU A 434 7.12 5.38 -18.11
CA LEU A 434 5.77 5.52 -17.56
C LEU A 434 5.85 5.53 -16.03
N LYS A 435 5.68 6.71 -15.42
CA LYS A 435 5.63 6.89 -13.96
C LYS A 435 4.41 7.72 -13.57
N GLY A 436 3.94 7.56 -12.33
CA GLY A 436 2.85 8.35 -11.75
C GLY A 436 1.60 8.37 -12.63
N ASP A 437 1.13 9.56 -12.97
CA ASP A 437 -0.10 9.77 -13.75
C ASP A 437 -0.02 9.18 -15.15
N MET A 438 1.15 9.19 -15.78
CA MET A 438 1.33 8.57 -17.09
C MET A 438 1.14 7.06 -17.04
N LEU A 439 1.62 6.38 -15.99
CA LEU A 439 1.34 4.96 -15.81
C LEU A 439 -0.15 4.73 -15.52
N LYS A 440 -0.77 5.58 -14.68
CA LYS A 440 -2.22 5.51 -14.40
C LYS A 440 -3.05 5.62 -15.67
N LYS A 441 -2.70 6.53 -16.59
CA LYS A 441 -3.37 6.69 -17.90
C LYS A 441 -3.52 5.38 -18.66
N TYR A 442 -2.44 4.59 -18.78
CA TYR A 442 -2.43 3.33 -19.53
C TYR A 442 -2.89 2.11 -18.71
N THR A 443 -3.17 2.27 -17.42
CA THR A 443 -3.56 1.14 -16.55
C THR A 443 -4.99 1.28 -16.02
N THR A 444 -5.27 2.37 -15.30
CA THR A 444 -6.56 2.63 -14.64
C THR A 444 -7.36 3.75 -15.31
N GLY A 445 -6.71 4.63 -16.06
CA GLY A 445 -7.30 5.83 -16.68
C GLY A 445 -8.15 5.54 -17.92
N TYR A 446 -7.75 4.59 -18.76
CA TYR A 446 -8.50 4.28 -19.98
C TYR A 446 -9.81 3.53 -19.72
N MET A 447 -10.75 3.62 -20.66
CA MET A 447 -12.09 3.02 -20.61
C MET A 447 -12.15 1.73 -21.45
N PRO A 448 -12.18 0.52 -20.85
CA PRO A 448 -12.16 -0.74 -21.60
C PRO A 448 -13.32 -0.94 -22.60
N MET A 449 -14.42 -0.20 -22.41
CA MET A 449 -15.59 -0.25 -23.29
C MET A 449 -15.42 0.56 -24.58
N SER A 450 -14.50 1.51 -24.63
CA SER A 450 -14.35 2.40 -25.79
C SER A 450 -12.89 2.64 -26.20
N GLU A 451 -11.93 2.15 -25.42
CA GLU A 451 -10.50 2.38 -25.61
C GLU A 451 -9.71 1.07 -25.52
N LEU A 452 -8.73 0.93 -26.41
CA LEU A 452 -7.77 -0.17 -26.46
C LEU A 452 -6.36 0.37 -26.22
N VAL A 453 -5.56 -0.33 -25.42
CA VAL A 453 -4.15 0.01 -25.18
C VAL A 453 -3.29 -0.93 -26.02
N PHE A 454 -2.46 -0.38 -26.87
CA PHE A 454 -1.52 -1.13 -27.71
C PHE A 454 -0.09 -0.82 -27.31
N LEU A 455 0.75 -1.85 -27.32
CA LEU A 455 2.19 -1.74 -27.09
C LEU A 455 2.95 -2.47 -28.21
N ILE A 456 3.81 -1.75 -28.94
CA ILE A 456 4.51 -2.26 -30.12
C ILE A 456 6.01 -2.38 -29.85
N TYR A 457 6.57 -3.55 -30.19
CA TYR A 457 8.00 -3.85 -30.21
C TYR A 457 8.51 -4.05 -31.63
N GLY A 458 9.79 -3.73 -31.84
CA GLY A 458 10.50 -4.05 -33.08
C GLY A 458 10.34 -3.00 -34.18
N ILE A 459 9.69 -1.86 -33.89
CA ILE A 459 9.87 -0.63 -34.65
C ILE A 459 11.24 -0.05 -34.26
N ALA A 460 12.03 0.42 -35.22
CA ALA A 460 13.22 1.21 -34.93
C ALA A 460 12.80 2.68 -34.78
N PRO A 461 13.23 3.43 -33.74
CA PRO A 461 14.35 3.16 -32.83
C PRO A 461 14.01 2.18 -31.69
N ALA A 462 15.02 1.63 -31.00
CA ALA A 462 14.97 0.50 -30.07
C ALA A 462 13.99 0.58 -28.86
N MET A 463 13.18 1.63 -28.74
CA MET A 463 12.19 1.79 -27.69
C MET A 463 10.81 1.26 -28.12
N PRO A 464 10.08 0.56 -27.24
CA PRO A 464 8.70 0.20 -27.52
C PRO A 464 7.81 1.45 -27.60
N ILE A 465 6.70 1.35 -28.33
CA ILE A 465 5.74 2.44 -28.55
C ILE A 465 4.40 2.03 -27.94
N ILE A 466 3.81 2.89 -27.09
CA ILE A 466 2.53 2.65 -26.44
C ILE A 466 1.49 3.68 -26.88
N GLY A 467 0.28 3.22 -27.22
CA GLY A 467 -0.81 4.06 -27.71
C GLY A 467 -2.16 3.66 -27.14
N ILE A 468 -3.07 4.63 -27.01
CA ILE A 468 -4.49 4.39 -26.71
C ILE A 468 -5.29 4.67 -27.98
N GLN A 469 -5.98 3.65 -28.49
CA GLN A 469 -6.91 3.79 -29.60
C GLN A 469 -8.33 3.89 -29.04
N LYS A 470 -9.03 4.97 -29.37
CA LYS A 470 -10.46 5.11 -29.09
C LYS A 470 -11.29 4.68 -30.30
N TRP A 471 -12.40 3.99 -30.05
CA TRP A 471 -13.42 3.74 -31.07
C TRP A 471 -14.08 5.05 -31.47
N SER A 472 -14.00 5.40 -32.75
CA SER A 472 -14.74 6.55 -33.28
C SER A 472 -16.22 6.21 -33.43
N PRO A 473 -17.15 7.10 -33.04
CA PRO A 473 -18.57 6.94 -33.35
C PRO A 473 -18.86 6.83 -34.85
N HIS A 474 -17.95 7.35 -35.69
CA HIS A 474 -18.05 7.28 -37.16
C HIS A 474 -17.30 6.09 -37.76
N TYR A 475 -16.75 5.19 -36.93
CA TYR A 475 -16.10 4.00 -37.44
C TYR A 475 -17.14 3.10 -38.10
N LYS A 476 -16.93 2.73 -39.37
CA LYS A 476 -17.94 2.07 -40.22
C LYS A 476 -18.55 0.79 -39.61
N GLU A 477 -17.82 0.13 -38.72
CA GLU A 477 -18.26 -1.11 -38.06
C GLU A 477 -18.41 -0.93 -36.55
N VAL A 478 -18.62 0.31 -36.07
CA VAL A 478 -18.75 0.61 -34.64
C VAL A 478 -19.92 -0.14 -34.01
N ASP A 479 -21.01 -0.38 -34.74
CA ASP A 479 -22.17 -1.13 -34.24
C ASP A 479 -21.84 -2.58 -33.89
N ARG A 480 -20.81 -3.17 -34.52
CA ARG A 480 -20.32 -4.51 -34.17
C ARG A 480 -19.55 -4.52 -32.86
N TRP A 481 -18.92 -3.39 -32.52
CA TRP A 481 -18.33 -3.20 -31.21
C TRP A 481 -19.42 -2.83 -30.20
N ALA A 482 -20.15 -1.75 -30.43
CA ALA A 482 -21.12 -1.19 -29.51
C ALA A 482 -22.52 -1.81 -29.68
N THR A 483 -22.64 -3.09 -29.35
CA THR A 483 -23.90 -3.83 -29.48
C THR A 483 -24.90 -3.50 -28.37
N ASP A 484 -24.37 -3.20 -27.17
CA ASP A 484 -25.11 -2.77 -25.99
C ASP A 484 -25.15 -1.23 -25.90
N ASP A 485 -26.28 -0.67 -25.49
CA ASP A 485 -26.49 0.78 -25.31
C ASP A 485 -25.47 1.42 -24.35
N ASN A 486 -25.00 0.69 -23.34
CA ASN A 486 -23.95 1.15 -22.43
C ASN A 486 -22.62 1.32 -23.17
N VAL A 487 -22.32 0.41 -24.10
CA VAL A 487 -21.10 0.49 -24.92
C VAL A 487 -21.24 1.60 -25.96
N LYS A 488 -22.42 1.78 -26.58
CA LYS A 488 -22.70 2.91 -27.49
C LYS A 488 -22.47 4.24 -26.80
N LYS A 489 -23.07 4.44 -25.62
CA LYS A 489 -22.86 5.64 -24.79
C LYS A 489 -21.39 5.85 -24.44
N ALA A 490 -20.63 4.79 -24.18
CA ALA A 490 -19.21 4.89 -23.87
C ALA A 490 -18.35 5.29 -25.09
N VAL A 491 -18.75 4.87 -26.30
CA VAL A 491 -18.09 5.21 -27.56
C VAL A 491 -18.42 6.63 -28.01
N GLU A 492 -19.68 7.05 -27.88
CA GLU A 492 -20.16 8.40 -28.23
C GLU A 492 -19.56 9.50 -27.37
N LYS A 493 -19.22 9.20 -26.11
CA LYS A 493 -18.52 10.16 -25.26
C LYS A 493 -17.23 10.62 -25.94
N PRO A 494 -16.87 11.91 -25.93
CA PRO A 494 -15.58 12.38 -26.44
C PRO A 494 -14.42 11.73 -25.66
N LEU A 495 -13.21 11.75 -26.23
CA LEU A 495 -12.03 11.20 -25.57
C LEU A 495 -11.88 11.89 -24.21
N ALA A 496 -11.89 11.08 -23.14
CA ALA A 496 -11.87 11.64 -21.79
C ALA A 496 -10.60 12.49 -21.63
N SER A 497 -10.78 13.70 -21.12
CA SER A 497 -9.67 14.57 -20.75
C SER A 497 -8.78 13.85 -19.72
N GLU A 498 -7.51 14.26 -19.63
CA GLU A 498 -6.59 13.63 -18.66
C GLU A 498 -7.13 13.76 -17.22
N ALA A 499 -7.78 14.87 -16.89
CA ALA A 499 -8.43 15.07 -15.60
C ALA A 499 -9.58 14.08 -15.35
N GLU A 500 -10.43 13.82 -16.35
CA GLU A 500 -11.50 12.81 -16.25
C GLU A 500 -10.94 11.39 -16.10
N ARG A 501 -9.84 11.08 -16.80
CA ARG A 501 -9.14 9.79 -16.65
C ARG A 501 -8.56 9.62 -15.26
N GLN A 502 -7.96 10.67 -14.70
CA GLN A 502 -7.46 10.67 -13.32
C GLN A 502 -8.60 10.50 -12.31
N ALA A 503 -9.71 11.20 -12.48
CA ALA A 503 -10.89 11.06 -11.63
C ALA A 503 -11.48 9.64 -11.70
N HIS A 504 -11.55 9.06 -12.90
CA HIS A 504 -12.00 7.69 -13.10
C HIS A 504 -11.03 6.68 -12.47
N ALA A 505 -9.71 6.87 -12.63
CA ALA A 505 -8.70 6.04 -11.98
C ALA A 505 -8.83 6.07 -10.45
N ALA A 506 -8.97 7.26 -9.87
CA ALA A 506 -9.19 7.45 -8.43
C ALA A 506 -10.48 6.77 -7.95
N HIS A 507 -11.57 6.88 -8.72
CA HIS A 507 -12.83 6.21 -8.41
C HIS A 507 -12.70 4.68 -8.47
N VAL A 508 -12.01 4.13 -9.47
CA VAL A 508 -11.75 2.68 -9.57
C VAL A 508 -10.87 2.20 -8.42
N GLU A 509 -9.84 2.95 -8.04
CA GLU A 509 -9.01 2.68 -6.86
C GLU A 509 -9.87 2.68 -5.58
N GLN A 510 -10.75 3.66 -5.41
CA GLN A 510 -11.68 3.74 -4.28
C GLN A 510 -12.67 2.57 -4.24
N GLN A 511 -13.19 2.12 -5.39
CA GLN A 511 -14.07 0.95 -5.45
C GLN A 511 -13.33 -0.34 -5.11
N LYS A 512 -12.09 -0.50 -5.58
CA LYS A 512 -11.25 -1.65 -5.24
C LYS A 512 -10.96 -1.69 -3.73
N SER A 513 -10.60 -0.56 -3.13
CA SER A 513 -10.35 -0.50 -1.69
C SER A 513 -11.60 -0.77 -0.86
N ARG A 514 -12.78 -0.28 -1.28
CA ARG A 514 -14.06 -0.62 -0.65
C ARG A 514 -14.35 -2.12 -0.72
N LYS A 515 -14.22 -2.74 -1.90
CA LYS A 515 -14.46 -4.18 -2.10
C LYS A 515 -13.44 -5.05 -1.35
N GLN A 516 -12.20 -4.58 -1.22
CA GLN A 516 -11.19 -5.25 -0.43
C GLN A 516 -11.56 -5.23 1.06
N ARG A 517 -11.91 -4.05 1.60
CA ARG A 517 -12.39 -3.90 2.98
C ARG A 517 -13.62 -4.75 3.27
N GLU A 518 -14.54 -4.86 2.31
CA GLU A 518 -15.72 -5.72 2.43
C GLU A 518 -15.33 -7.21 2.52
N ARG A 519 -14.41 -7.68 1.68
CA ARG A 519 -13.89 -9.06 1.76
C ARG A 519 -13.10 -9.34 3.02
N GLU A 520 -12.36 -8.36 3.52
CA GLU A 520 -11.65 -8.46 4.81
C GLU A 520 -12.67 -8.61 5.95
N ARG A 521 -13.73 -7.80 5.96
CA ARG A 521 -14.85 -7.95 6.91
C ARG A 521 -15.54 -9.31 6.80
N GLU A 522 -15.79 -9.80 5.59
CA GLU A 522 -16.38 -11.14 5.39
C GLU A 522 -15.50 -12.24 5.97
N ARG A 523 -14.18 -12.18 5.72
CA ARG A 523 -13.21 -13.13 6.28
C ARG A 523 -13.09 -13.03 7.80
N GLU A 524 -13.16 -11.82 8.36
CA GLU A 524 -13.19 -11.64 9.81
C GLU A 524 -14.46 -12.21 10.43
N ASN A 525 -15.62 -11.94 9.84
CA ASN A 525 -16.90 -12.51 10.27
C ASN A 525 -16.91 -14.04 10.14
N GLU A 526 -16.28 -14.60 9.10
CA GLU A 526 -16.13 -16.04 8.92
C GLU A 526 -15.24 -16.65 10.01
N LYS A 527 -14.09 -16.03 10.30
CA LYS A 527 -13.22 -16.44 11.42
C LYS A 527 -13.92 -16.33 12.77
N GLU A 528 -14.73 -15.29 12.99
CA GLU A 528 -15.53 -15.13 14.20
C GLU A 528 -16.56 -16.26 14.32
N ARG A 529 -17.31 -16.55 13.24
CA ARG A 529 -18.25 -17.69 13.21
C ARG A 529 -17.56 -19.04 13.41
N GLU A 530 -16.35 -19.23 12.88
CA GLU A 530 -15.55 -20.43 13.13
C GLU A 530 -15.11 -20.51 14.60
N SER A 531 -14.73 -19.39 15.21
CA SER A 531 -14.38 -19.34 16.63
C SER A 531 -15.58 -19.62 17.54
N GLU A 532 -16.77 -19.10 17.21
CA GLU A 532 -18.02 -19.41 17.92
C GLU A 532 -18.42 -20.89 17.76
N ARG A 533 -18.25 -21.46 16.55
CA ARG A 533 -18.47 -22.90 16.33
C ARG A 533 -17.51 -23.73 17.15
N HIS A 534 -16.23 -23.35 17.26
CA HIS A 534 -15.26 -24.04 18.11
C HIS A 534 -15.57 -23.88 19.60
N ALA A 535 -16.03 -22.71 20.05
CA ALA A 535 -16.47 -22.49 21.42
C ALA A 535 -17.70 -23.35 21.77
N ASN A 536 -18.66 -23.46 20.85
CA ASN A 536 -19.88 -24.27 21.05
C ASN A 536 -19.67 -25.78 20.86
N ASN A 537 -18.58 -26.22 20.22
CA ASN A 537 -18.22 -27.64 20.09
C ASN A 537 -17.35 -28.16 21.25
N PHE A 538 -17.10 -27.37 22.29
CA PHE A 538 -16.57 -27.93 23.52
C PHE A 538 -17.61 -28.92 24.09
N PRO A 539 -17.24 -30.20 24.31
CA PRO A 539 -18.19 -31.19 24.79
C PRO A 539 -18.75 -30.70 26.12
N ALA A 540 -20.08 -30.54 26.18
CA ALA A 540 -20.82 -30.08 27.35
C ALA A 540 -20.49 -30.88 28.65
N GLY A 541 -19.84 -32.04 28.52
CA GLY A 541 -19.34 -32.85 29.65
C GLY A 541 -18.21 -32.24 30.47
N LEU A 542 -17.41 -31.30 29.96
CA LEU A 542 -16.30 -30.70 30.73
C LEU A 542 -16.70 -29.43 31.51
N CYS A 543 -17.80 -28.77 31.14
CA CYS A 543 -18.28 -27.60 31.88
C CYS A 543 -18.87 -27.96 33.25
N TRP A 544 -19.47 -29.15 33.39
CA TRP A 544 -20.01 -29.63 34.66
C TRP A 544 -18.91 -29.97 35.69
N GLN A 545 -17.73 -30.43 35.25
CA GLN A 545 -16.63 -30.75 36.18
C GLN A 545 -15.99 -29.49 36.77
N ARG A 546 -15.96 -28.37 36.04
CA ARG A 546 -15.42 -27.10 36.54
C ARG A 546 -16.41 -26.37 37.46
N ALA A 547 -17.71 -26.42 37.16
CA ALA A 547 -18.74 -25.92 38.07
C ALA A 547 -18.84 -26.76 39.35
N GLY A 548 -18.62 -28.08 39.25
CA GLY A 548 -18.53 -28.97 40.41
C GLY A 548 -17.36 -28.62 41.34
N SER A 549 -16.17 -28.35 40.79
CA SER A 549 -15.01 -28.03 41.63
C SER A 549 -15.07 -26.62 42.24
N GLU A 550 -15.65 -25.64 41.56
CA GLU A 550 -15.90 -24.31 42.13
C GLU A 550 -16.97 -24.36 43.22
N PHE A 551 -18.02 -25.15 43.02
CA PHE A 551 -19.06 -25.37 44.04
C PHE A 551 -18.52 -26.14 45.26
N GLU A 552 -17.71 -27.18 45.07
CA GLU A 552 -17.04 -27.88 46.17
C GLU A 552 -16.04 -26.98 46.90
N SER A 553 -15.31 -26.11 46.19
CA SER A 553 -14.41 -25.14 46.81
C SER A 553 -15.17 -24.09 47.63
N LEU A 554 -16.33 -23.63 47.13
CA LEU A 554 -17.25 -22.77 47.87
C LEU A 554 -17.83 -23.46 49.11
N LEU A 555 -18.25 -24.72 48.99
CA LEU A 555 -18.72 -25.53 50.13
C LEU A 555 -17.61 -25.75 51.16
N ALA A 556 -16.38 -26.02 50.73
CA ALA A 556 -15.23 -26.18 51.61
C ALA A 556 -14.78 -24.85 52.25
N SER A 557 -15.03 -23.71 51.59
CA SER A 557 -14.84 -22.38 52.17
C SER A 557 -15.90 -22.09 53.23
N LEU A 558 -17.17 -22.33 52.91
CA LEU A 558 -18.29 -22.16 53.85
C LEU A 558 -18.18 -23.07 55.07
N LYS A 559 -17.75 -24.33 54.90
CA LYS A 559 -17.49 -25.24 56.03
C LYS A 559 -16.34 -24.76 56.92
N ARG A 560 -15.31 -24.11 56.35
CA ARG A 560 -14.21 -23.53 57.12
C ARG A 560 -14.63 -22.25 57.85
N GLU A 561 -15.42 -21.39 57.21
CA GLU A 561 -15.93 -20.16 57.84
C GLU A 561 -16.99 -20.45 58.92
N ALA A 562 -17.78 -21.51 58.76
CA ALA A 562 -18.79 -21.90 59.74
C ALA A 562 -18.21 -22.53 61.03
N GLY A 563 -16.89 -22.72 61.13
CA GLY A 563 -16.27 -23.26 62.35
C GLY A 563 -16.77 -24.65 62.75
N MET A 564 -17.33 -25.42 61.82
CA MET A 564 -17.78 -26.80 62.06
C MET A 564 -16.60 -27.77 61.95
N SER A 565 -15.66 -27.64 62.87
CA SER A 565 -14.62 -28.66 63.11
C SER A 565 -14.66 -29.08 64.57
N SER A 566 -15.79 -29.62 65.02
CA SER A 566 -15.84 -30.62 66.08
C SER A 566 -17.27 -31.14 66.23
N ALA A 567 -17.39 -32.44 66.50
CA ALA A 567 -18.60 -33.19 66.80
C ALA A 567 -19.51 -33.57 65.61
N CYS A 568 -19.12 -34.63 64.89
CA CYS A 568 -20.05 -35.63 64.36
C CYS A 568 -19.24 -36.90 63.97
N GLU A 569 -18.58 -37.50 64.96
CA GLU A 569 -18.22 -38.92 64.94
C GLU A 569 -18.90 -39.53 66.16
N GLU A 570 -20.13 -40.00 65.96
CA GLU A 570 -20.75 -41.13 66.64
C GLU A 570 -22.24 -41.14 66.29
N ILE A 571 -22.82 -42.34 66.20
CA ILE A 571 -24.17 -42.67 65.74
C ILE A 571 -24.27 -42.82 64.21
N GLU A 572 -23.86 -44.00 63.73
CA GLU A 572 -24.72 -44.79 62.84
C GLU A 572 -24.34 -46.28 62.96
N SER A 573 -24.85 -46.90 64.02
CA SER A 573 -25.00 -48.35 64.12
C SER A 573 -26.48 -48.67 64.32
N GLY A 574 -27.06 -49.34 63.31
CA GLY A 574 -28.29 -50.11 63.45
C GLY A 574 -29.58 -49.36 63.12
N LEU A 575 -30.17 -49.68 61.97
CA LEU A 575 -31.56 -50.13 61.91
C LEU A 575 -31.86 -50.80 60.56
N THR A 576 -32.01 -52.11 60.65
CA THR A 576 -32.53 -53.04 59.66
C THR A 576 -34.04 -52.88 59.48
N GLY A 577 -34.50 -52.86 58.22
CA GLY A 577 -35.54 -53.76 57.72
C GLY A 577 -37.02 -53.35 57.81
N VAL A 578 -37.79 -53.94 56.87
CA VAL A 578 -39.26 -53.91 56.62
C VAL A 578 -39.61 -52.94 55.47
N SER A 579 -39.77 -53.36 54.20
CA SER A 579 -40.63 -54.38 53.55
C SER A 579 -42.11 -54.03 53.47
N MET A 580 -42.62 -54.16 52.22
CA MET A 580 -43.98 -54.45 51.75
C MET A 580 -44.92 -53.33 51.27
N MET A 581 -45.33 -53.54 50.00
CA MET A 581 -46.66 -53.30 49.36
C MET A 581 -47.01 -51.86 48.93
N ASP A 582 -47.65 -51.59 47.79
CA ASP A 582 -48.22 -52.44 46.74
C ASP A 582 -48.47 -51.60 45.47
N GLU A 583 -48.42 -52.30 44.33
CA GLU A 583 -49.31 -52.27 43.16
C GLU A 583 -50.00 -50.99 42.60
N LEU A 584 -49.72 -50.80 41.29
CA LEU A 584 -50.67 -50.68 40.15
C LEU A 584 -51.43 -49.39 39.79
N VAL A 585 -51.75 -49.37 38.48
CA VAL A 585 -52.66 -48.54 37.66
C VAL A 585 -51.95 -47.37 36.94
N ASP A 586 -51.51 -47.51 35.68
CA ASP A 586 -52.24 -47.67 34.40
C ASP A 586 -52.95 -46.38 33.91
N SER A 587 -52.94 -46.18 32.59
CA SER A 587 -53.70 -45.21 31.76
C SER A 587 -52.93 -44.01 31.17
N GLY A 588 -52.27 -44.24 30.02
CA GLY A 588 -52.65 -43.69 28.69
C GLY A 588 -52.66 -42.18 28.36
N PRO A 589 -52.73 -41.82 27.06
CA PRO A 589 -52.25 -40.55 26.49
C PRO A 589 -53.35 -39.63 25.88
N LEU A 590 -53.09 -38.32 25.73
CA LEU A 590 -53.83 -37.37 24.85
C LEU A 590 -53.01 -36.06 24.74
N VAL A 591 -52.47 -35.64 23.60
CA VAL A 591 -53.07 -34.97 22.41
C VAL A 591 -53.57 -33.53 22.68
N ASP A 592 -52.93 -32.58 21.97
CA ASP A 592 -53.40 -31.27 21.44
C ASP A 592 -53.97 -30.16 22.36
N ARG A 593 -53.37 -28.96 22.33
CA ARG A 593 -53.73 -27.78 21.46
C ARG A 593 -53.33 -26.42 22.08
N LEU A 594 -52.75 -25.57 21.22
CA LEU A 594 -52.89 -24.11 21.07
C LEU A 594 -52.72 -23.18 22.28
N HIS A 595 -51.73 -22.29 22.17
CA HIS A 595 -52.00 -20.85 22.02
C HIS A 595 -51.01 -20.18 21.06
#